data_AF-A0A7S4T8C0-F1
#
_entry.id   AF-A0A7S4T8C0-F1
#
_cell.length_a   1.000
_cell.length_b   1.000
_cell.length_c   1.000
_cell.angle_alpha   90.00
_cell.angle_beta   90.00
_cell.angle_gamma   90.00
#
_symmetry.space_group_name_H-M   'P 1'
#
loop_
_entity.id
_entity.type
_entity.pdbx_description
1 polymer ?
#
loop_
_entity_poly.entity_id
_entity_poly.type
_entity_poly.pdbx_seq_one_letter_code
_entity_poly.pdbx_strand_id
1 'polypeptide(L)'
;NWSIQLKKVALGMVGEDDTAALLAELRAISDRSISSIHEGRHTKKELKSDVNINNNHLSAGGEKDFLDVTPEDSRLNQYWYSKTTIQTLCQAIMEGLQEGGSTINSSRKRAAFLSTPSLYFSLPPETRKRCVLLDYDKIWASDPGFVFYDFNEPTHLTDDLHKAFDMVVIDPPFITEEVWSNYKETATFLLKGGCNQRERRNSDSPLVIGTTVMENAPFMKRLLGVEPVKFRPSIPNLVYQYSVFTNFDSKFLNDTNPEI
;
A
#
# COMPACT_ATOMS: atom_id res chain seq x y z
N ASN A 1 -17.20 -19.66 18.78
CA ASN A 1 -15.95 -19.72 19.57
C ASN A 1 -14.74 -19.85 18.64
N TRP A 2 -14.69 -18.99 17.61
CA TRP A 2 -13.81 -19.06 16.43
C TRP A 2 -12.35 -18.70 16.77
N SER A 3 -12.17 -17.82 17.75
CA SER A 3 -10.88 -17.44 18.33
C SER A 3 -10.09 -18.64 18.89
N ILE A 4 -10.77 -19.69 19.38
CA ILE A 4 -10.10 -20.90 19.90
C ILE A 4 -9.57 -21.78 18.77
N GLN A 5 -10.26 -21.85 17.63
CA GLN A 5 -9.79 -22.61 16.47
C GLN A 5 -8.58 -21.95 15.79
N LEU A 6 -8.60 -20.62 15.64
CA LEU A 6 -7.46 -19.85 15.11
C LEU A 6 -6.21 -19.98 16.00
N LYS A 7 -6.37 -19.95 17.33
CA LYS A 7 -5.25 -20.19 18.26
C LYS A 7 -4.66 -21.60 18.11
N LYS A 8 -5.47 -22.62 17.84
CA LYS A 8 -4.98 -23.99 17.61
C LYS A 8 -4.19 -24.13 16.30
N VAL A 9 -4.57 -23.40 15.25
CA VAL A 9 -3.82 -23.36 13.98
C VAL A 9 -2.46 -22.68 14.16
N ALA A 10 -2.42 -21.53 14.84
CA ALA A 10 -1.16 -20.83 15.13
C ALA A 10 -0.20 -21.63 16.05
N LEU A 11 -0.74 -22.57 16.84
CA LEU A 11 0.02 -23.48 17.71
C LEU A 11 0.39 -24.82 17.03
N GLY A 12 0.10 -24.99 15.73
CA GLY A 12 0.41 -26.23 15.00
C GLY A 12 -0.40 -27.45 15.45
N MET A 13 -1.57 -27.23 16.05
CA MET A 13 -2.42 -28.27 16.64
C MET A 13 -3.53 -28.79 15.69
N VAL A 14 -3.43 -28.50 14.39
CA VAL A 14 -4.38 -28.93 13.35
C VAL A 14 -3.60 -29.39 12.11
N GLY A 15 -4.05 -30.46 11.44
CA GLY A 15 -3.33 -31.07 10.31
C GLY A 15 -3.32 -30.19 9.05
N GLU A 16 -2.33 -30.39 8.16
CA GLU A 16 -2.11 -29.56 6.96
C GLU A 16 -3.37 -29.41 6.07
N ASP A 17 -4.16 -30.47 5.94
CA ASP A 17 -5.42 -30.48 5.15
C ASP A 17 -6.50 -29.55 5.73
N ASP A 18 -6.57 -29.40 7.05
CA ASP A 18 -7.54 -28.53 7.71
C ASP A 18 -7.16 -27.04 7.55
N THR A 19 -5.86 -26.73 7.50
CA THR A 19 -5.35 -25.38 7.21
C THR A 19 -5.66 -24.95 5.78
N ALA A 20 -5.52 -25.84 4.81
CA ALA A 20 -5.85 -25.56 3.41
C ALA A 20 -7.36 -25.32 3.24
N ALA A 21 -8.20 -26.10 3.92
CA ALA A 21 -9.65 -25.90 3.93
C ALA A 21 -10.05 -24.55 4.55
N LEU A 22 -9.43 -24.17 5.68
CA LEU A 22 -9.71 -22.89 6.34
C LEU A 22 -9.28 -21.69 5.47
N LEU A 23 -8.12 -21.79 4.80
CA LEU A 23 -7.64 -20.77 3.87
C LEU A 23 -8.52 -20.67 2.62
N ALA A 24 -9.03 -21.79 2.11
CA ALA A 24 -9.99 -21.81 1.01
C ALA A 24 -11.34 -21.18 1.43
N GLU A 25 -11.78 -21.42 2.67
CA GLU A 25 -12.99 -20.81 3.22
C GLU A 25 -12.83 -19.30 3.42
N LEU A 26 -11.66 -18.83 3.88
CA LEU A 26 -11.31 -17.41 3.96
C LEU A 26 -11.31 -16.74 2.58
N ARG A 27 -10.76 -17.40 1.56
CA ARG A 27 -10.83 -16.94 0.17
C ARG A 27 -12.27 -16.84 -0.32
N ALA A 28 -13.09 -17.87 -0.08
CA ALA A 28 -14.49 -17.87 -0.49
C ALA A 28 -15.34 -16.77 0.20
N ILE A 29 -15.01 -16.40 1.44
CA ILE A 29 -15.67 -15.30 2.17
C ILE A 29 -15.26 -13.93 1.58
N SER A 30 -13.97 -13.78 1.23
CA SER A 30 -13.47 -12.61 0.51
C SER A 30 -14.18 -12.46 -0.84
N ASP A 31 -14.26 -13.54 -1.62
CA ASP A 31 -14.81 -13.51 -2.98
C ASP A 31 -16.34 -13.28 -3.00
N ARG A 32 -17.09 -13.83 -2.03
CA ARG A 32 -18.53 -13.55 -1.89
C ARG A 32 -18.82 -12.09 -1.54
N SER A 33 -17.91 -11.43 -0.82
CA SER A 33 -18.05 -9.99 -0.54
C SER A 33 -17.90 -9.17 -1.83
N ILE A 34 -17.00 -9.59 -2.74
CA ILE A 34 -16.80 -8.96 -4.06
C ILE A 34 -18.06 -9.06 -4.93
N SER A 35 -18.72 -10.23 -4.99
CA SER A 35 -19.92 -10.43 -5.84
C SER A 35 -21.13 -9.61 -5.37
N SER A 36 -21.38 -9.56 -4.05
CA SER A 36 -22.53 -8.83 -3.50
C SER A 36 -22.42 -7.30 -3.66
N ILE A 37 -21.18 -6.78 -3.68
CA ILE A 37 -20.90 -5.36 -3.92
C ILE A 37 -21.15 -5.00 -5.40
N HIS A 38 -20.90 -5.93 -6.32
CA HIS A 38 -21.11 -5.75 -7.76
C HIS A 38 -22.61 -5.75 -8.12
N GLU A 39 -23.41 -6.66 -7.55
CA GLU A 39 -24.85 -6.74 -7.81
C GLU A 39 -25.64 -5.60 -7.16
N GLY A 40 -25.19 -5.07 -6.01
CA GLY A 40 -25.85 -3.95 -5.33
C GLY A 40 -25.74 -2.58 -6.02
N ARG A 41 -24.88 -2.42 -7.03
CA ARG A 41 -24.60 -1.11 -7.67
C ARG A 41 -25.31 -0.86 -8.99
N HIS A 42 -25.93 -1.87 -9.62
CA HIS A 42 -26.73 -1.65 -10.82
C HIS A 42 -28.12 -1.01 -10.57
N THR A 43 -28.52 -0.80 -9.31
CA THR A 43 -29.89 -0.34 -8.97
C THR A 43 -29.96 0.88 -8.04
N LYS A 44 -29.12 1.91 -8.22
CA LYS A 44 -29.42 3.22 -7.60
C LYS A 44 -29.03 4.42 -8.45
N LYS A 45 -30.06 4.95 -9.11
CA LYS A 45 -30.11 6.23 -9.82
C LYS A 45 -29.91 7.40 -8.82
N GLU A 46 -29.26 8.44 -9.32
CA GLU A 46 -28.84 9.67 -8.64
C GLU A 46 -29.84 10.27 -7.64
N LEU A 47 -29.33 10.73 -6.50
CA LEU A 47 -29.88 11.86 -5.74
C LEU A 47 -28.72 12.73 -5.25
N LYS A 48 -28.70 13.97 -5.76
CA LYS A 48 -27.82 15.06 -5.30
C LYS A 48 -28.26 15.50 -3.91
N SER A 49 -27.30 15.64 -2.99
CA SER A 49 -27.49 16.43 -1.78
C SER A 49 -26.25 17.28 -1.56
N ASP A 50 -26.41 18.58 -1.72
CA ASP A 50 -25.43 19.60 -1.41
C ASP A 50 -25.14 19.60 0.10
N VAL A 51 -23.91 19.24 0.48
CA VAL A 51 -23.39 19.52 1.82
C VAL A 51 -22.21 20.47 1.64
N ASN A 52 -22.51 21.75 1.83
CA ASN A 52 -21.55 22.83 1.85
C ASN A 52 -20.84 22.84 3.22
N ILE A 53 -19.63 22.28 3.31
CA ILE A 53 -18.74 22.53 4.45
C ILE A 53 -17.74 23.62 4.06
N ASN A 54 -18.10 24.86 4.41
CA ASN A 54 -17.14 25.93 4.54
C ASN A 54 -16.14 25.56 5.63
N ASN A 55 -14.84 25.53 5.31
CA ASN A 55 -13.79 25.70 6.31
C ASN A 55 -12.73 26.67 5.78
N ASN A 56 -12.93 27.94 6.09
CA ASN A 56 -11.89 28.95 6.05
C ASN A 56 -10.97 28.80 7.28
N HIS A 57 -9.67 28.82 7.00
CA HIS A 57 -8.60 29.39 7.82
C HIS A 57 -8.23 28.69 9.15
N LEU A 58 -7.02 28.10 9.19
CA LEU A 58 -6.20 28.04 10.40
C LEU A 58 -4.71 28.24 10.06
N SER A 59 -4.15 29.33 10.56
CA SER A 59 -2.72 29.56 10.78
C SER A 59 -2.30 29.05 12.17
N ALA A 60 -1.08 28.51 12.27
CA ALA A 60 -0.28 28.26 13.48
C ALA A 60 -0.94 27.43 14.61
N GLY A 61 -0.89 26.10 14.49
CA GLY A 61 -1.20 25.13 15.54
C GLY A 61 -0.86 23.73 15.04
N GLY A 62 -0.23 22.88 15.87
CA GLY A 62 0.39 21.61 15.46
C GLY A 62 -0.49 20.78 14.52
N GLU A 63 0.07 20.36 13.39
CA GLU A 63 -0.61 19.48 12.44
C GLU A 63 -1.11 18.23 13.18
N LYS A 64 -2.41 17.93 13.08
CA LYS A 64 -2.97 16.70 13.61
C LYS A 64 -2.40 15.52 12.84
N ASP A 65 -2.00 14.46 13.55
CA ASP A 65 -1.43 13.26 12.96
C ASP A 65 -2.47 12.56 12.07
N PHE A 66 -2.04 11.94 10.97
CA PHE A 66 -2.93 11.23 10.03
C PHE A 66 -3.81 10.21 10.76
N LEU A 67 -3.22 9.46 11.70
CA LEU A 67 -3.92 8.42 12.47
C LEU A 67 -4.99 8.98 13.41
N ASP A 68 -4.87 10.24 13.84
CA ASP A 68 -5.82 10.88 14.75
C ASP A 68 -7.08 11.36 14.02
N VAL A 69 -7.00 11.62 12.72
CA VAL A 69 -8.07 12.25 11.94
C VAL A 69 -8.66 11.33 10.87
N THR A 70 -8.02 10.19 10.60
CA THR A 70 -8.42 9.25 9.55
C THR A 70 -8.71 7.87 10.16
N PRO A 71 -9.96 7.56 10.51
CA PRO A 71 -10.32 6.23 10.99
C PRO A 71 -10.22 5.18 9.87
N GLU A 72 -10.04 3.92 10.24
CA GLU A 72 -10.10 2.79 9.30
C GLU A 72 -11.52 2.58 8.76
N ASP A 73 -11.66 2.29 7.47
CA ASP A 73 -12.91 1.81 6.88
C ASP A 73 -12.85 0.32 6.51
N SER A 74 -13.47 -0.51 7.34
CA SER A 74 -13.59 -1.95 7.10
C SER A 74 -14.21 -2.34 5.75
N ARG A 75 -15.03 -1.46 5.13
CA ARG A 75 -15.64 -1.72 3.82
C ARG A 75 -14.64 -1.63 2.67
N LEU A 76 -13.53 -0.92 2.91
CA LEU A 76 -12.43 -0.74 1.97
C LEU A 76 -11.24 -1.65 2.31
N ASN A 77 -11.38 -2.49 3.34
CA ASN A 77 -10.31 -3.29 3.91
C ASN A 77 -9.06 -2.47 4.31
N GLN A 78 -9.30 -1.27 4.85
CA GLN A 78 -8.24 -0.38 5.31
C GLN A 78 -7.81 -0.76 6.73
N TYR A 79 -6.50 -0.98 6.90
CA TYR A 79 -5.86 -1.14 8.20
C TYR A 79 -4.65 -0.23 8.28
N TRP A 80 -4.46 0.43 9.41
CA TRP A 80 -3.37 1.38 9.56
C TRP A 80 -2.15 0.75 10.21
N TYR A 81 -0.99 1.05 9.63
CA TYR A 81 0.29 0.85 10.29
C TYR A 81 0.35 1.62 11.61
N SER A 82 1.09 1.08 12.58
CA SER A 82 1.49 1.84 13.76
C SER A 82 2.29 3.09 13.36
N LYS A 83 2.31 4.09 14.25
CA LYS A 83 3.10 5.30 14.05
C LYS A 83 4.59 5.00 13.81
N THR A 84 5.18 4.07 14.57
CA THR A 84 6.58 3.66 14.40
C THR A 84 6.82 3.02 13.05
N THR A 85 5.89 2.18 12.58
CA THR A 85 5.96 1.55 11.27
C THR A 85 5.88 2.58 10.15
N ILE A 86 4.94 3.53 10.22
CA ILE A 86 4.84 4.64 9.26
C ILE A 86 6.15 5.42 9.20
N GLN A 87 6.69 5.81 10.36
CA GLN A 87 7.94 6.56 10.44
C GLN A 87 9.10 5.80 9.79
N THR A 88 9.27 4.51 10.11
CA THR A 88 10.35 3.68 9.54
C THR A 88 10.21 3.52 8.03
N LEU A 89 9.00 3.25 7.54
CA LEU A 89 8.74 3.12 6.09
C LEU A 89 8.97 4.45 5.36
N CYS A 90 8.53 5.58 5.92
CA CYS A 90 8.82 6.89 5.35
C CYS A 90 10.33 7.19 5.28
N GLN A 91 11.12 6.78 6.27
CA GLN A 91 12.58 6.91 6.24
C GLN A 91 13.21 6.06 5.12
N ALA A 92 12.75 4.82 4.93
CA ALA A 92 13.20 3.97 3.83
C ALA A 92 12.84 4.54 2.45
N ILE A 93 11.64 5.11 2.33
CA ILE A 93 11.19 5.80 1.11
C ILE A 93 12.09 7.01 0.83
N MET A 94 12.34 7.87 1.82
CA MET A 94 13.19 9.05 1.66
C MET A 94 14.65 8.67 1.31
N GLU A 95 15.17 7.59 1.87
CA GLU A 95 16.48 7.03 1.51
C GLU A 95 16.51 6.60 0.03
N GLY A 96 15.51 5.85 -0.43
CA GLY A 96 15.40 5.44 -1.84
C GLY A 96 15.22 6.61 -2.82
N LEU A 97 14.54 7.67 -2.39
CA LEU A 97 14.39 8.92 -3.13
C LEU A 97 15.65 9.81 -3.07
N GLN A 98 16.68 9.40 -2.32
CA GLN A 98 17.96 10.11 -2.14
C GLN A 98 17.79 11.51 -1.54
N GLU A 99 16.78 11.71 -0.69
CA GLU A 99 16.61 12.95 0.06
C GLU A 99 17.73 13.07 1.12
N GLY A 100 18.49 14.18 1.10
CA GLY A 100 19.61 14.44 2.02
C GLY A 100 21.03 14.30 1.44
N GLY A 101 21.19 14.01 0.14
CA GLY A 101 22.47 14.00 -0.57
C GLY A 101 22.87 15.35 -1.21
N SER A 102 24.17 15.67 -1.23
CA SER A 102 24.74 16.97 -1.67
C SER A 102 24.77 17.21 -3.20
N THR A 103 24.03 16.47 -4.00
CA THR A 103 24.13 16.55 -5.47
C THR A 103 23.13 17.55 -6.04
N ILE A 104 23.59 18.78 -6.25
CA ILE A 104 22.82 19.96 -6.70
C ILE A 104 22.18 19.78 -8.12
N ASN A 105 22.55 18.74 -8.88
CA ASN A 105 22.15 18.57 -10.29
C ASN A 105 21.38 17.26 -10.61
N SER A 106 20.84 16.54 -9.63
CA SER A 106 19.99 15.37 -9.92
C SER A 106 18.51 15.76 -9.97
N SER A 107 17.79 15.40 -11.04
CA SER A 107 16.33 15.48 -11.06
C SER A 107 15.77 14.73 -9.87
N ARG A 108 14.98 15.40 -9.02
CA ARG A 108 14.49 14.79 -7.77
C ARG A 108 13.57 13.61 -8.09
N LYS A 109 13.87 12.44 -7.51
CA LYS A 109 13.08 11.21 -7.68
C LYS A 109 11.64 11.38 -7.20
N ARG A 110 10.71 10.65 -7.80
CA ARG A 110 9.26 10.66 -7.52
C ARG A 110 8.76 9.28 -7.11
N ALA A 111 7.80 9.22 -6.19
CA ALA A 111 7.12 8.00 -5.78
C ALA A 111 5.62 8.03 -6.08
N ALA A 112 5.06 6.88 -6.41
CA ALA A 112 3.61 6.67 -6.46
C ALA A 112 3.19 5.74 -5.31
N PHE A 113 2.18 6.15 -4.57
CA PHE A 113 1.62 5.43 -3.43
C PHE A 113 0.32 4.76 -3.86
N LEU A 114 0.34 3.43 -3.94
CA LEU A 114 -0.80 2.61 -4.35
C LEU A 114 -1.46 2.04 -3.09
N SER A 115 -2.62 2.60 -2.73
CA SER A 115 -3.38 2.22 -1.52
C SER A 115 -2.61 2.38 -0.20
N THR A 116 -1.70 3.37 -0.14
CA THR A 116 -0.86 3.65 1.03
C THR A 116 -0.99 5.10 1.53
N PRO A 117 -2.22 5.57 1.84
CA PRO A 117 -2.49 6.96 2.19
C PRO A 117 -1.74 7.40 3.47
N SER A 118 -1.65 6.51 4.47
CA SER A 118 -0.95 6.80 5.73
C SER A 118 0.53 7.14 5.53
N LEU A 119 1.20 6.49 4.58
CA LEU A 119 2.58 6.76 4.21
C LEU A 119 2.70 8.04 3.37
N TYR A 120 1.79 8.24 2.40
CA TYR A 120 1.75 9.43 1.55
C TYR A 120 1.61 10.71 2.39
N PHE A 121 0.63 10.76 3.30
CA PHE A 121 0.37 11.93 4.12
C PHE A 121 1.42 12.18 5.20
N SER A 122 2.18 11.14 5.57
CA SER A 122 3.28 11.23 6.54
C SER A 122 4.62 11.61 5.93
N LEU A 123 4.72 11.74 4.60
CA LEU A 123 5.91 12.31 3.95
C LEU A 123 6.04 13.82 4.22
N PRO A 124 7.28 14.35 4.27
CA PRO A 124 7.50 15.80 4.29
C PRO A 124 6.80 16.49 3.11
N PRO A 125 6.18 17.67 3.30
CA PRO A 125 5.43 18.36 2.25
C PRO A 125 6.22 18.56 0.94
N GLU A 126 7.51 18.89 1.01
CA GLU A 126 8.36 19.11 -0.17
C GLU A 126 8.65 17.83 -0.98
N THR A 127 8.68 16.67 -0.32
CA THR A 127 8.78 15.37 -0.97
C THR A 127 7.41 14.95 -1.51
N ARG A 128 6.35 15.14 -0.71
CA ARG A 128 4.97 14.77 -1.06
C ARG A 128 4.46 15.49 -2.30
N LYS A 129 4.78 16.79 -2.49
CA LYS A 129 4.40 17.61 -3.66
C LYS A 129 4.79 17.02 -5.02
N ARG A 130 5.75 16.09 -5.07
CA ARG A 130 6.22 15.45 -6.32
C ARG A 130 5.74 14.01 -6.46
N CYS A 131 5.04 13.50 -5.45
CA CYS A 131 4.50 12.16 -5.38
C CYS A 131 3.00 12.18 -5.65
N VAL A 132 2.42 11.02 -5.92
CA VAL A 132 0.97 10.85 -6.08
C VAL A 132 0.45 9.75 -5.17
N LEU A 133 -0.80 9.89 -4.75
CA LEU A 133 -1.58 8.88 -4.06
C LEU A 133 -2.65 8.34 -5.01
N LEU A 134 -2.56 7.06 -5.34
CA LEU A 134 -3.56 6.31 -6.07
C LEU A 134 -4.37 5.52 -5.05
N ASP A 135 -5.62 5.94 -4.80
CA ASP A 135 -6.50 5.27 -3.84
C ASP A 135 -7.96 5.25 -4.33
N TYR A 136 -8.71 4.25 -3.85
CA TYR A 136 -10.13 4.12 -4.13
C TYR A 136 -10.96 5.06 -3.26
N ASP A 137 -10.50 5.34 -2.04
CA ASP A 137 -11.22 6.22 -1.13
C ASP A 137 -11.10 7.69 -1.57
N LYS A 138 -12.25 8.32 -1.78
CA LYS A 138 -12.34 9.69 -2.29
C LYS A 138 -12.25 10.76 -1.20
N ILE A 139 -12.08 10.39 0.07
CA ILE A 139 -11.91 11.39 1.15
C ILE A 139 -10.71 12.31 0.93
N TRP A 140 -9.72 11.88 0.14
CA TRP A 140 -8.53 12.67 -0.20
C TRP A 140 -8.62 13.38 -1.56
N ALA A 141 -9.79 13.39 -2.22
CA ALA A 141 -9.95 13.97 -3.55
C ALA A 141 -9.63 15.47 -3.66
N SER A 142 -9.54 16.19 -2.53
CA SER A 142 -9.09 17.58 -2.48
C SER A 142 -7.56 17.75 -2.48
N ASP A 143 -6.79 16.68 -2.24
CA ASP A 143 -5.32 16.76 -2.29
C ASP A 143 -4.84 16.81 -3.75
N PRO A 144 -3.97 17.76 -4.14
CA PRO A 144 -3.48 17.88 -5.51
C PRO A 144 -2.73 16.65 -6.05
N GLY A 145 -2.18 15.80 -5.17
CA GLY A 145 -1.50 14.57 -5.56
C GLY A 145 -2.42 13.34 -5.56
N PHE A 146 -3.70 13.49 -5.23
CA PHE A 146 -4.66 12.38 -5.27
C PHE A 146 -5.07 12.05 -6.71
N VAL A 147 -5.11 10.75 -7.00
CA VAL A 147 -5.62 10.15 -8.23
C VAL A 147 -6.59 9.05 -7.82
N PHE A 148 -7.85 9.15 -8.26
CA PHE A 148 -8.80 8.07 -8.03
C PHE A 148 -8.34 6.81 -8.77
N TYR A 149 -8.29 5.69 -8.04
CA TYR A 149 -7.76 4.43 -8.56
C TYR A 149 -8.64 3.26 -8.13
N ASP A 150 -9.10 2.49 -9.11
CA ASP A 150 -9.73 1.19 -8.91
C ASP A 150 -8.79 0.11 -9.43
N PHE A 151 -8.35 -0.80 -8.56
CA PHE A 151 -7.43 -1.86 -8.95
C PHE A 151 -8.04 -2.86 -9.95
N ASN A 152 -9.36 -2.85 -10.16
CA ASN A 152 -10.02 -3.63 -11.22
C ASN A 152 -9.80 -3.01 -12.62
N GLU A 153 -9.39 -1.74 -12.68
CA GLU A 153 -9.04 -1.02 -13.89
C GLU A 153 -7.59 -0.51 -13.81
N PRO A 154 -6.58 -1.40 -13.71
CA PRO A 154 -5.22 -1.07 -13.28
C PRO A 154 -4.48 -0.04 -14.16
N THR A 155 -4.92 0.14 -15.41
CA THR A 155 -4.33 1.08 -16.38
C THR A 155 -5.30 2.17 -16.83
N HIS A 156 -6.46 2.32 -16.18
CA HIS A 156 -7.37 3.44 -16.40
C HIS A 156 -6.86 4.69 -15.67
N LEU A 157 -5.69 5.15 -16.11
CA LEU A 157 -4.94 6.26 -15.54
C LEU A 157 -4.62 7.27 -16.64
N THR A 158 -4.35 8.51 -16.24
CA THR A 158 -3.98 9.56 -17.19
C THR A 158 -2.55 9.35 -17.71
N ASP A 159 -2.32 9.72 -18.97
CA ASP A 159 -1.05 9.48 -19.66
C ASP A 159 0.16 10.19 -19.02
N ASP A 160 -0.06 11.27 -18.25
CA ASP A 160 1.00 11.99 -17.53
C ASP A 160 1.64 11.15 -16.41
N LEU A 161 0.98 10.08 -15.98
CA LEU A 161 1.49 9.13 -14.99
C LEU A 161 2.33 8.00 -15.63
N HIS A 162 2.24 7.80 -16.95
CA HIS A 162 2.95 6.74 -17.65
C HIS A 162 4.46 6.95 -17.56
N LYS A 163 5.17 5.97 -16.99
CA LYS A 163 6.64 5.99 -16.82
C LYS A 163 7.15 7.24 -16.10
N ALA A 164 6.37 7.80 -15.18
CA ALA A 164 6.70 9.05 -14.50
C ALA A 164 7.45 8.88 -13.16
N PHE A 165 7.51 7.65 -12.62
CA PHE A 165 7.95 7.40 -11.25
C PHE A 165 9.22 6.56 -11.15
N ASP A 166 9.99 6.83 -10.09
CA ASP A 166 11.21 6.11 -9.71
C ASP A 166 10.95 5.06 -8.64
N MET A 167 9.85 5.22 -7.88
CA MET A 167 9.44 4.29 -6.83
C MET A 167 7.93 4.06 -6.85
N VAL A 168 7.50 2.84 -6.51
CA VAL A 168 6.12 2.54 -6.11
C VAL A 168 6.09 1.95 -4.71
N VAL A 169 5.07 2.33 -3.94
CA VAL A 169 4.81 1.81 -2.59
C VAL A 169 3.41 1.22 -2.59
N ILE A 170 3.27 -0.06 -2.26
CA ILE A 170 2.08 -0.86 -2.55
C ILE A 170 1.58 -1.59 -1.29
N ASP A 171 0.31 -1.38 -0.94
CA ASP A 171 -0.40 -2.15 0.09
C ASP A 171 -1.87 -2.36 -0.35
N PRO A 172 -2.17 -3.44 -1.09
CA PRO A 172 -3.48 -3.60 -1.70
C PRO A 172 -4.55 -3.95 -0.64
N PRO A 173 -5.83 -3.62 -0.88
CA PRO A 173 -6.92 -3.99 0.02
C PRO A 173 -7.09 -5.50 0.10
N PHE A 174 -6.58 -6.27 -0.86
CA PHE A 174 -6.61 -7.73 -0.82
C PHE A 174 -5.26 -8.30 -1.25
N ILE A 175 -4.82 -9.35 -0.57
CA ILE A 175 -3.47 -9.90 -0.74
C ILE A 175 -3.41 -11.18 -1.59
N THR A 176 -4.41 -11.39 -2.45
CA THR A 176 -4.43 -12.51 -3.40
C THR A 176 -3.48 -12.25 -4.56
N GLU A 177 -3.00 -13.31 -5.22
CA GLU A 177 -2.10 -13.17 -6.37
C GLU A 177 -2.75 -12.40 -7.54
N GLU A 178 -4.06 -12.56 -7.74
CA GLU A 178 -4.83 -11.84 -8.77
C GLU A 178 -4.77 -10.32 -8.53
N VAL A 179 -5.03 -9.89 -7.29
CA VAL A 179 -4.98 -8.46 -6.94
C VAL A 179 -3.54 -7.94 -7.06
N TRP A 180 -2.55 -8.70 -6.61
CA TRP A 180 -1.14 -8.34 -6.84
C TRP A 180 -0.75 -8.27 -8.32
N SER A 181 -1.39 -9.06 -9.18
CA SER A 181 -1.18 -9.00 -10.63
C SER A 181 -1.70 -7.69 -11.21
N ASN A 182 -2.87 -7.21 -10.77
CA ASN A 182 -3.39 -5.91 -11.17
C ASN A 182 -2.49 -4.77 -10.67
N TYR A 183 -2.06 -4.79 -9.41
CA TYR A 183 -1.12 -3.79 -8.90
C TYR A 183 0.23 -3.83 -9.63
N LYS A 184 0.68 -5.01 -10.08
CA LYS A 184 1.86 -5.15 -10.92
C LYS A 184 1.67 -4.50 -12.30
N GLU A 185 0.48 -4.57 -12.89
CA GLU A 185 0.17 -3.86 -14.14
C GLU A 185 0.24 -2.34 -13.93
N THR A 186 -0.40 -1.84 -12.88
CA THR A 186 -0.32 -0.43 -12.47
C THR A 186 1.12 0.01 -12.23
N ALA A 187 1.90 -0.75 -11.45
CA ALA A 187 3.32 -0.48 -11.20
C ALA A 187 4.15 -0.47 -12.50
N THR A 188 3.85 -1.38 -13.43
CA THR A 188 4.51 -1.41 -14.75
C THR A 188 4.21 -0.14 -15.54
N PHE A 189 2.97 0.34 -15.52
CA PHE A 189 2.55 1.58 -16.17
C PHE A 189 3.27 2.80 -15.59
N LEU A 190 3.37 2.89 -14.26
CA LEU A 190 3.92 4.05 -13.53
C LEU A 190 5.45 4.15 -13.57
N LEU A 191 6.16 3.02 -13.43
CA LEU A 191 7.62 3.01 -13.24
C LEU A 191 8.39 3.22 -14.54
N LYS A 192 9.34 4.17 -14.56
CA LYS A 192 10.23 4.48 -15.70
C LYS A 192 10.84 3.23 -16.37
N GLY A 193 11.30 2.27 -15.56
CA GLY A 193 11.88 0.99 -16.04
C GLY A 193 10.91 -0.21 -16.07
N GLY A 194 9.64 -0.03 -15.68
CA GLY A 194 8.71 -1.13 -15.43
C GLY A 194 9.03 -1.96 -14.16
N CYS A 195 8.31 -3.07 -13.94
CA CYS A 195 8.46 -3.89 -12.73
C CYS A 195 9.38 -5.13 -12.92
N ASN A 196 9.60 -5.58 -14.16
CA ASN A 196 10.30 -6.83 -14.44
C ASN A 196 11.80 -6.57 -14.62
N GLN A 197 12.56 -6.69 -13.54
CA GLN A 197 14.02 -6.59 -13.56
C GLN A 197 14.65 -7.84 -14.20
N ARG A 198 14.70 -7.89 -15.54
CA ARG A 198 15.59 -8.81 -16.28
C ARG A 198 16.99 -8.22 -16.51
N GLU A 199 17.18 -6.94 -16.21
CA GLU A 199 18.43 -6.22 -16.47
C GLU A 199 19.18 -5.90 -15.17
N ARG A 200 20.51 -5.75 -15.30
CA ARG A 200 21.42 -5.48 -14.19
C ARG A 200 20.98 -4.24 -13.41
N ARG A 201 20.79 -4.39 -12.10
CA ARG A 201 20.52 -3.28 -11.19
C ARG A 201 21.64 -2.24 -11.29
N ASN A 202 21.23 -0.99 -11.51
CA ASN A 202 22.08 0.19 -11.41
C ASN A 202 21.37 1.23 -10.52
N SER A 203 21.98 2.39 -10.31
CA SER A 203 21.45 3.47 -9.45
C SER A 203 20.09 4.03 -9.89
N ASP A 204 19.68 3.75 -11.13
CA ASP A 204 18.49 4.30 -11.78
C ASP A 204 17.38 3.26 -11.94
N SER A 205 17.58 2.06 -11.38
CA SER A 205 16.57 1.01 -11.38
C SER A 205 15.36 1.43 -10.53
N PRO A 206 14.13 1.19 -11.00
CA PRO A 206 12.94 1.56 -10.26
C PRO A 206 12.82 0.76 -8.96
N LEU A 207 12.40 1.45 -7.90
CA LEU A 207 12.29 0.92 -6.55
C LEU A 207 10.85 0.47 -6.27
N VAL A 208 10.70 -0.62 -5.54
CA VAL A 208 9.40 -1.17 -5.16
C VAL A 208 9.43 -1.47 -3.67
N ILE A 209 8.41 -1.00 -2.95
CA ILE A 209 8.08 -1.45 -1.60
C ILE A 209 6.67 -2.07 -1.67
N GLY A 210 6.52 -3.28 -1.15
CA GLY A 210 5.23 -3.95 -1.02
C GLY A 210 5.06 -4.55 0.37
N THR A 211 3.84 -4.58 0.90
CA THR A 211 3.55 -5.20 2.19
C THR A 211 2.47 -6.27 2.04
N THR A 212 2.75 -7.45 2.57
CA THR A 212 1.83 -8.59 2.54
C THR A 212 2.30 -9.66 3.52
N VAL A 213 1.65 -10.83 3.55
CA VAL A 213 2.09 -11.96 4.40
C VAL A 213 3.31 -12.68 3.81
N MET A 214 4.08 -13.38 4.65
CA MET A 214 5.33 -14.03 4.21
C MET A 214 5.10 -15.12 3.15
N GLU A 215 3.95 -15.79 3.22
CA GLU A 215 3.50 -16.85 2.32
C GLU A 215 3.44 -16.39 0.86
N ASN A 216 3.29 -15.08 0.63
CA ASN A 216 3.22 -14.48 -0.69
C ASN A 216 4.59 -14.24 -1.32
N ALA A 217 5.70 -14.47 -0.59
CA ALA A 217 7.06 -14.27 -1.07
C ALA A 217 7.36 -14.89 -2.45
N PRO A 218 6.92 -16.13 -2.78
CA PRO A 218 7.20 -16.74 -4.08
C PRO A 218 6.62 -15.93 -5.26
N PHE A 219 5.38 -15.43 -5.14
CA PHE A 219 4.78 -14.65 -6.22
C PHE A 219 5.20 -13.18 -6.17
N MET A 220 5.50 -12.61 -5.00
CA MET A 220 6.04 -11.26 -4.88
C MET A 220 7.38 -11.13 -5.62
N LYS A 221 8.26 -12.12 -5.46
CA LYS A 221 9.52 -12.21 -6.22
C LYS A 221 9.28 -12.37 -7.72
N ARG A 222 8.31 -13.21 -8.11
CA ARG A 222 7.98 -13.45 -9.53
C ARG A 222 7.37 -12.21 -10.22
N LEU A 223 6.44 -11.53 -9.57
CA LEU A 223 5.66 -10.43 -10.15
C LEU A 223 6.42 -9.10 -10.12
N LEU A 224 7.12 -8.81 -9.01
CA LEU A 224 7.70 -7.50 -8.73
C LEU A 224 9.22 -7.52 -8.52
N GLY A 225 9.85 -8.69 -8.47
CA GLY A 225 11.29 -8.80 -8.21
C GLY A 225 11.70 -8.34 -6.81
N VAL A 226 10.77 -8.37 -5.85
CA VAL A 226 10.99 -7.98 -4.45
C VAL A 226 11.22 -9.20 -3.56
N GLU A 227 11.98 -9.00 -2.48
CA GLU A 227 12.28 -10.00 -1.47
C GLU A 227 11.94 -9.46 -0.07
N PRO A 228 11.56 -10.32 0.88
CA PRO A 228 11.22 -9.88 2.22
C PRO A 228 12.45 -9.33 2.95
N VAL A 229 12.25 -8.28 3.74
CA VAL A 229 13.28 -7.69 4.60
C VAL A 229 13.06 -8.08 6.07
N LYS A 230 14.04 -7.76 6.93
CA LYS A 230 13.98 -8.14 8.35
C LYS A 230 12.93 -7.34 9.12
N PHE A 231 12.73 -6.08 8.78
CA PHE A 231 11.69 -5.25 9.37
C PHE A 231 10.29 -5.76 8.99
N ARG A 232 9.43 -5.96 10.00
CA ARG A 232 8.02 -6.36 9.81
C ARG A 232 7.11 -5.25 10.34
N PRO A 233 6.08 -4.82 9.59
CA PRO A 233 5.22 -3.74 10.00
C PRO A 233 4.30 -4.18 11.15
N SER A 234 4.04 -3.27 12.08
CA SER A 234 2.97 -3.42 13.07
C SER A 234 1.68 -2.80 12.53
N ILE A 235 0.60 -3.57 12.53
CA ILE A 235 -0.73 -3.18 12.07
C ILE A 235 -1.71 -3.56 13.19
N PRO A 236 -2.03 -2.65 14.13
CA PRO A 236 -2.64 -3.01 15.41
C PRO A 236 -3.97 -3.79 15.31
N ASN A 237 -4.77 -3.50 14.29
CA ASN A 237 -6.10 -4.08 14.11
C ASN A 237 -6.11 -5.29 13.16
N LEU A 238 -4.94 -5.76 12.72
CA LEU A 238 -4.81 -6.91 11.82
C LEU A 238 -4.29 -8.14 12.58
N VAL A 239 -4.94 -9.27 12.36
CA VAL A 239 -4.63 -10.52 13.09
C VAL A 239 -3.45 -11.31 12.50
N TYR A 240 -3.04 -10.98 11.28
CA TYR A 240 -1.93 -11.63 10.58
C TYR A 240 -0.70 -10.73 10.60
N GLN A 241 0.48 -11.36 10.69
CA GLN A 241 1.73 -10.62 10.68
C GLN A 241 2.23 -10.42 9.25
N TYR A 242 2.13 -9.18 8.77
CA TYR A 242 2.70 -8.79 7.48
C TYR A 242 4.23 -8.76 7.54
N SER A 243 4.84 -8.69 6.36
CA SER A 243 6.26 -8.50 6.10
C SER A 243 6.40 -7.39 5.06
N VAL A 244 7.49 -6.62 5.15
CA VAL A 244 7.86 -5.68 4.08
C VAL A 244 8.67 -6.43 3.03
N PHE A 245 8.44 -6.11 1.76
CA PHE A 245 9.17 -6.63 0.61
C PHE A 245 9.75 -5.46 -0.18
N THR A 246 11.03 -5.56 -0.56
CA THR A 246 11.70 -4.54 -1.36
C THR A 246 12.56 -5.14 -2.46
N ASN A 247 12.88 -4.33 -3.47
CA ASN A 247 13.90 -4.65 -4.48
C ASN A 247 15.17 -3.81 -4.28
N PHE A 248 15.44 -3.37 -3.06
CA PHE A 248 16.61 -2.57 -2.69
C PHE A 248 16.89 -2.70 -1.20
N ASP A 249 18.14 -2.45 -0.82
CA ASP A 249 18.54 -2.43 0.58
C ASP A 249 18.26 -1.06 1.20
N SER A 250 17.75 -1.05 2.42
CA SER A 250 17.56 0.16 3.22
C SER A 250 18.05 -0.07 4.63
N LYS A 251 18.83 0.87 5.16
CA LYS A 251 19.34 0.75 6.55
C LYS A 251 18.21 0.75 7.59
N PHE A 252 17.07 1.34 7.25
CA PHE A 252 15.90 1.41 8.11
C PHE A 252 15.11 0.11 8.16
N LEU A 253 15.33 -0.80 7.21
CA LEU A 253 14.59 -2.06 7.09
C LEU A 253 15.42 -3.30 7.51
N ASN A 254 16.65 -3.08 7.99
CA ASN A 254 17.61 -4.12 8.35
C ASN A 254 17.47 -4.64 9.78
N ASP A 255 16.62 -4.02 10.60
CA ASP A 255 16.35 -4.39 11.98
C ASP A 255 14.90 -4.82 12.19
N THR A 256 14.67 -5.62 13.23
CA THR A 256 13.31 -6.03 13.62
C THR A 256 12.55 -4.84 14.19
N ASN A 257 11.26 -4.75 13.90
CA ASN A 257 10.40 -3.77 14.54
C ASN A 257 10.22 -4.12 16.02
N PRO A 258 10.54 -3.25 16.99
CA PRO A 258 10.37 -3.53 18.41
C PRO A 258 8.90 -3.67 18.86
N GLU A 259 7.93 -3.32 18.00
CA GLU A 259 6.50 -3.48 18.26
C GLU A 259 5.96 -4.90 17.96
N ILE A 260 6.79 -5.78 17.39
CA ILE A 260 6.47 -7.17 16.99
C ILE A 260 7.34 -8.15 17.77
#